data_AF-A0A2D9H4L1-F1
#
_entry.id   AF-A0A2D9H4L1-F1
#
_cell.length_a   1.000
_cell.length_b   1.000
_cell.length_c   1.000
_cell.angle_alpha   90.00
_cell.angle_beta   90.00
_cell.angle_gamma   90.00
#
_symmetry.space_group_name_H-M   'P 1'
#
loop_
_entity.id
_entity.type
_entity.pdbx_description
1 polymer ?
#
loop_
_entity_poly.entity_id
_entity_poly.type
_entity_poly.pdbx_seq_one_letter_code
_entity_poly.pdbx_strand_id
1 'polypeptide(L)'
;MRLDYLTIFPEYLDALRLSLPGKAVEKGLLELHVHDLRTWTHDRHRTVDDTPYGGGAGMVLKPEPFGEALDELAVDGATVVVPTPAGRPFTQPLARELATRERLVFLCGRYEGIDQRVLDHVSARTELVEVSLGDYVLNGGEVAALAMTEAVVRLLPGFMGNAASLVEESHESGLLEHPVYTKPATWRGHDVPPVLMSGNHGAIAAWRHDRALARTAERRPDLLPATAVASEWLVEPAVRADAGELWTLQRACWVTEAVANDELRISALHEELEDVVAGLEEWRTWVVRVEGRLVGSVRARTTVTERGEVWEIGRLMVAPDLRGRGLGRVLLEHAEQAAPGSATAYRLVTGARSEANLRRYKRAGYRVVEVQDGPAGPAVLVKRISAR
;
A
#
# COMPACT_ATOMS: atom_id res chain seq x y z
N MET A 1 -20.96 21.84 -4.14
CA MET A 1 -20.63 21.71 -2.70
C MET A 1 -20.48 23.10 -2.12
N ARG A 2 -21.00 23.32 -0.91
CA ARG A 2 -20.85 24.57 -0.15
C ARG A 2 -19.81 24.42 0.96
N LEU A 3 -18.98 25.43 1.12
CA LEU A 3 -17.90 25.49 2.12
C LEU A 3 -18.05 26.80 2.91
N ASP A 4 -18.27 26.69 4.21
CA ASP A 4 -18.30 27.81 5.15
C ASP A 4 -17.05 27.74 6.04
N TYR A 5 -16.39 28.87 6.31
CA TYR A 5 -15.23 28.95 7.19
C TYR A 5 -15.45 30.00 8.26
N LEU A 6 -15.43 29.59 9.53
CA LEU A 6 -15.45 30.48 10.69
C LEU A 6 -14.02 30.68 11.17
N THR A 7 -13.50 31.90 11.02
CA THR A 7 -12.11 32.26 11.32
C THR A 7 -12.01 33.69 11.81
N ILE A 8 -10.94 34.00 12.53
CA ILE A 8 -10.57 35.37 12.90
C ILE A 8 -9.53 35.96 11.91
N PHE A 9 -9.20 35.26 10.81
CA PHE A 9 -8.34 35.77 9.74
C PHE A 9 -8.91 35.41 8.36
N PRO A 10 -10.00 36.08 7.93
CA PRO A 10 -10.63 35.79 6.64
C PRO A 10 -9.67 35.85 5.45
N GLU A 11 -8.75 36.81 5.45
CA GLU A 11 -7.77 37.05 4.38
C GLU A 11 -6.80 35.86 4.22
N TYR A 12 -6.63 35.02 5.25
CA TYR A 12 -5.83 33.81 5.16
C TYR A 12 -6.40 32.84 4.12
N LEU A 13 -7.73 32.86 3.89
CA LEU A 13 -8.43 31.96 2.99
C LEU A 13 -8.62 32.51 1.58
N ASP A 14 -8.12 33.72 1.29
CA ASP A 14 -8.13 34.27 -0.08
C ASP A 14 -7.38 33.38 -1.08
N ALA A 15 -6.46 32.55 -0.61
CA ALA A 15 -5.78 31.53 -1.42
C ALA A 15 -6.75 30.58 -2.14
N LEU A 16 -7.93 30.30 -1.57
CA LEU A 16 -8.95 29.43 -2.19
C LEU A 16 -9.60 30.06 -3.43
N ARG A 17 -9.38 31.37 -3.66
CA ARG A 17 -9.83 32.05 -4.89
C ARG A 17 -8.82 31.93 -6.03
N LEU A 18 -7.66 31.31 -5.80
CA LEU A 18 -6.63 31.11 -6.81
C LEU A 18 -6.83 29.79 -7.56
N SER A 19 -6.17 29.68 -8.73
CA SER A 19 -6.01 28.42 -9.47
C SER A 19 -7.32 27.65 -9.73
N LEU A 20 -7.32 26.32 -9.60
CA LEU A 20 -8.47 25.44 -9.86
C LEU A 20 -9.63 25.67 -8.88
N PRO A 21 -9.42 25.83 -7.55
CA PRO A 21 -10.51 26.18 -6.63
C PRO A 21 -11.23 27.46 -7.05
N GLY A 22 -10.51 28.53 -7.39
CA GLY A 22 -11.10 29.79 -7.88
C GLY A 22 -11.94 29.59 -9.14
N LYS A 23 -11.41 28.86 -10.13
CA LYS A 23 -12.17 28.51 -11.36
C LYS A 23 -13.41 27.68 -11.08
N ALA A 24 -13.36 26.80 -10.08
CA ALA A 24 -14.51 25.98 -9.69
C ALA A 24 -15.60 26.84 -9.03
N VAL A 25 -15.24 27.87 -8.27
CA VAL A 25 -16.19 28.88 -7.76
C VAL A 25 -16.82 29.67 -8.91
N GLU A 26 -16.02 30.18 -9.85
CA GLU A 26 -16.52 30.94 -11.02
C GLU A 26 -17.52 30.12 -11.87
N LYS A 27 -17.32 28.80 -11.93
CA LYS A 27 -18.19 27.86 -12.66
C LYS A 27 -19.38 27.37 -11.84
N GLY A 28 -19.54 27.80 -10.59
CA GLY A 28 -20.62 27.37 -9.70
C GLY A 28 -20.51 25.93 -9.20
N LEU A 29 -19.35 25.27 -9.33
CA LEU A 29 -19.11 23.94 -8.79
C LEU A 29 -18.89 23.98 -7.27
N LEU A 30 -18.27 25.06 -6.80
CA LEU A 30 -18.01 25.36 -5.41
C LEU A 30 -18.69 26.66 -4.99
N GLU A 31 -19.29 26.65 -3.81
CA GLU A 31 -19.78 27.85 -3.13
C GLU A 31 -18.91 28.07 -1.89
N LEU A 32 -18.22 29.21 -1.80
CA LEU A 32 -17.23 29.49 -0.76
C LEU A 32 -17.62 30.73 0.04
N HIS A 33 -17.79 30.56 1.33
CA HIS A 33 -18.15 31.60 2.29
C HIS A 33 -17.14 31.65 3.43
N VAL A 34 -16.53 32.82 3.64
CA VAL A 34 -15.57 33.04 4.72
C VAL A 34 -16.15 34.09 5.65
N HIS A 35 -16.22 33.75 6.93
CA HIS A 35 -16.93 34.48 7.95
C HIS A 35 -15.94 34.92 9.04
N ASP A 36 -15.81 36.24 9.26
CA ASP A 36 -15.01 36.78 10.37
C ASP A 36 -15.76 36.56 11.68
N LEU A 37 -15.28 35.64 12.51
CA LEU A 37 -15.94 35.29 13.79
C LEU A 37 -16.19 36.50 14.68
N ARG A 38 -15.39 37.56 14.54
CA ARG A 38 -15.55 38.83 15.26
C ARG A 38 -16.83 39.60 14.90
N THR A 39 -17.61 39.19 13.91
CA THR A 39 -18.91 39.82 13.62
C THR A 39 -19.98 39.43 14.63
N TRP A 40 -19.80 38.30 15.32
CA TRP A 40 -20.69 37.80 16.39
C TRP A 40 -20.17 38.15 17.79
N THR A 41 -19.53 39.32 17.92
CA THR A 41 -19.09 39.86 19.22
C THR A 41 -19.78 41.19 19.47
N HIS A 42 -20.15 41.44 20.73
CA HIS A 42 -20.97 42.60 21.10
C HIS A 42 -20.19 43.68 21.88
N ASP A 43 -18.93 43.45 22.19
CA ASP A 43 -18.08 44.42 22.87
C ASP A 43 -17.33 45.34 21.89
N ARG A 44 -16.91 46.52 22.36
CA ARG A 44 -16.23 47.52 21.53
C ARG A 44 -14.92 47.01 20.90
N HIS A 45 -14.26 46.04 21.54
CA HIS A 45 -12.97 45.53 21.11
C HIS A 45 -13.10 44.30 20.20
N ARG A 46 -14.32 43.82 19.95
CA ARG A 46 -14.63 42.62 19.18
C ARG A 46 -13.86 41.39 19.70
N THR A 47 -13.98 41.16 21.00
CA THR A 47 -13.20 40.19 21.76
C THR A 47 -13.75 38.78 21.56
N VAL A 48 -12.95 37.92 20.92
CA VAL A 48 -13.31 36.53 20.57
C VAL A 48 -12.67 35.49 21.48
N ASP A 49 -11.79 35.89 22.39
CA ASP A 49 -11.03 35.00 23.27
C ASP A 49 -11.02 35.51 24.72
N ASP A 50 -10.76 34.60 25.66
CA ASP A 50 -10.56 34.92 27.07
C ASP A 50 -9.56 33.93 27.70
N THR A 51 -9.13 34.22 28.92
CA THR A 51 -8.26 33.36 29.71
C THR A 51 -8.93 32.02 30.05
N PRO A 52 -8.20 30.90 30.05
CA PRO A 52 -8.77 29.59 30.35
C PRO A 52 -9.16 29.45 31.83
N TYR A 53 -10.32 28.83 32.08
CA TYR A 53 -10.65 28.33 33.42
C TYR A 53 -9.65 27.25 33.85
N GLY A 54 -9.28 27.25 35.14
CA GLY A 54 -8.23 26.36 35.68
C GLY A 54 -6.82 26.96 35.66
N GLY A 55 -6.65 28.14 35.06
CA GLY A 55 -5.35 28.79 34.90
C GLY A 55 -4.53 28.19 33.75
N GLY A 56 -3.36 28.77 33.49
CA GLY A 56 -2.53 28.43 32.34
C GLY A 56 -2.10 29.68 31.56
N ALA A 57 -1.15 29.52 30.65
CA ALA A 57 -0.81 30.55 29.69
C ALA A 57 -1.74 30.48 28.46
N GLY A 58 -1.84 31.57 27.71
CA GLY A 58 -2.61 31.62 26.47
C GLY A 58 -4.06 32.07 26.66
N MET A 59 -4.81 31.97 25.56
CA MET A 59 -6.22 32.39 25.46
C MET A 59 -7.03 31.26 24.80
N VAL A 60 -8.32 31.20 25.07
CA VAL A 60 -9.26 30.23 24.48
C VAL A 60 -10.36 31.01 23.77
N LEU A 61 -10.71 30.60 22.54
CA LEU A 61 -11.81 31.22 21.83
C LEU A 61 -13.14 30.98 22.55
N LYS A 62 -13.88 32.06 22.77
CA LYS A 62 -15.14 32.09 23.52
C LYS A 62 -16.24 31.30 22.80
N PRO A 63 -17.17 30.68 23.54
CA PRO A 63 -18.23 29.89 22.93
C PRO A 63 -19.28 30.74 22.20
N GLU A 64 -19.64 31.91 22.73
CA GLU A 64 -20.78 32.69 22.22
C GLU A 64 -20.66 33.10 20.75
N PRO A 65 -19.52 33.65 20.27
CA PRO A 65 -19.40 34.02 18.85
C PRO A 65 -19.56 32.81 17.90
N PHE A 66 -19.11 31.63 18.31
CA PHE A 66 -19.36 30.41 17.54
C PHE A 66 -20.82 29.99 17.62
N GLY A 67 -21.44 30.03 18.80
CA GLY A 67 -22.85 29.70 18.98
C GLY A 67 -23.76 30.52 18.07
N GLU A 68 -23.63 31.86 18.11
CA GLU A 68 -24.42 32.76 17.28
C GLU A 68 -24.17 32.55 15.78
N ALA A 69 -22.89 32.37 15.38
CA ALA A 69 -22.55 32.11 13.99
C ALA A 69 -23.17 30.80 13.48
N LEU A 70 -23.11 29.72 14.27
CA LEU A 70 -23.67 28.43 13.91
C LEU A 70 -25.20 28.46 13.81
N ASP A 71 -25.85 29.25 14.68
CA ASP A 71 -27.30 29.47 14.64
C ASP A 71 -27.72 30.27 13.40
N GLU A 72 -27.03 31.37 13.11
CA GLU A 72 -27.32 32.20 11.93
C GLU A 72 -27.06 31.45 10.61
N LEU A 73 -25.99 30.66 10.57
CA LEU A 73 -25.65 29.86 9.39
C LEU A 73 -26.52 28.61 9.20
N ALA A 74 -27.42 28.31 10.16
CA ALA A 74 -28.31 27.15 10.16
C ALA A 74 -27.57 25.88 9.72
N VAL A 75 -26.57 25.48 10.50
CA VAL A 75 -25.66 24.36 10.16
C VAL A 75 -26.28 22.97 10.32
N ASP A 76 -27.55 22.87 10.68
CA ASP A 76 -28.23 21.58 10.85
C ASP A 76 -28.23 20.82 9.50
N GLY A 77 -27.59 19.65 9.47
CA GLY A 77 -27.40 18.82 8.27
C GLY A 77 -26.10 19.07 7.50
N ALA A 78 -25.25 20.01 7.95
CA ALA A 78 -23.89 20.17 7.47
C ALA A 78 -22.91 19.23 8.20
N THR A 79 -21.74 18.99 7.61
CA THR A 79 -20.62 18.38 8.35
C THR A 79 -19.72 19.49 8.88
N VAL A 80 -19.60 19.60 10.20
CA VAL A 80 -18.70 20.55 10.84
C VAL A 80 -17.32 19.92 11.03
N VAL A 81 -16.29 20.55 10.48
CA VAL A 81 -14.90 20.08 10.55
C VAL A 81 -14.11 21.01 11.45
N VAL A 82 -13.44 20.44 12.46
CA VAL A 82 -12.60 21.21 13.39
C VAL A 82 -11.15 20.77 13.23
N PRO A 83 -10.29 21.59 12.59
CA PRO A 83 -8.87 21.32 12.56
C PRO A 83 -8.26 21.41 13.96
N THR A 84 -7.75 20.30 14.46
CA THR A 84 -7.16 20.18 15.80
C THR A 84 -6.11 19.07 15.82
N PRO A 85 -4.92 19.27 16.44
CA PRO A 85 -3.91 18.21 16.52
C PRO A 85 -4.38 16.97 17.29
N ALA A 86 -5.42 17.09 18.11
CA ALA A 86 -6.05 15.97 18.83
C ALA A 86 -7.03 15.15 17.97
N GLY A 87 -7.35 15.63 16.77
CA GLY A 87 -8.30 14.99 15.87
C GLY A 87 -7.71 13.75 15.18
N ARG A 88 -8.55 12.99 14.48
CA ARG A 88 -8.06 11.86 13.68
C ARG A 88 -7.18 12.37 12.52
N PRO A 89 -6.10 11.67 12.14
CA PRO A 89 -5.26 12.10 11.02
C PRO A 89 -6.03 12.25 9.71
N PHE A 90 -5.77 13.34 8.98
CA PHE A 90 -6.31 13.56 7.65
C PHE A 90 -5.63 12.62 6.64
N THR A 91 -6.46 11.85 5.93
CA THR A 91 -5.99 10.85 4.97
C THR A 91 -6.81 10.92 3.69
N GLN A 92 -6.28 10.37 2.59
CA GLN A 92 -7.00 10.34 1.30
C GLN A 92 -8.39 9.66 1.39
N PRO A 93 -8.59 8.57 2.16
CA PRO A 93 -9.92 8.05 2.44
C PRO A 93 -10.86 9.05 3.13
N LEU A 94 -10.37 9.82 4.11
CA LEU A 94 -11.18 10.85 4.76
C LEU A 94 -11.51 12.01 3.80
N ALA A 95 -10.59 12.38 2.93
CA ALA A 95 -10.84 13.38 1.88
C ALA A 95 -11.98 12.92 0.94
N ARG A 96 -11.99 11.64 0.53
CA ARG A 96 -13.10 11.04 -0.24
C ARG A 96 -14.42 11.10 0.50
N GLU A 97 -14.41 10.73 1.78
CA GLU A 97 -15.62 10.76 2.61
C GLU A 97 -16.20 12.17 2.74
N LEU A 98 -15.34 13.18 2.96
CA LEU A 98 -15.75 14.58 3.02
C LEU A 98 -16.21 15.09 1.65
N ALA A 99 -15.64 14.56 0.55
CA ALA A 99 -16.02 14.95 -0.81
C ALA A 99 -17.46 14.55 -1.18
N THR A 100 -18.07 13.59 -0.47
CA THR A 100 -19.46 13.20 -0.70
C THR A 100 -20.47 14.10 0.01
N ARG A 101 -20.03 15.07 0.82
CA ARG A 101 -20.93 15.90 1.62
C ARG A 101 -21.34 17.14 0.85
N GLU A 102 -22.59 17.58 1.03
CA GLU A 102 -23.10 18.73 0.29
C GLU A 102 -22.55 20.05 0.85
N ARG A 103 -22.38 20.12 2.17
CA ARG A 103 -21.94 21.30 2.91
C ARG A 103 -20.93 20.94 4.00
N LEU A 104 -19.78 21.59 3.98
CA LEU A 104 -18.79 21.53 5.05
C LEU A 104 -18.66 22.90 5.74
N VAL A 105 -18.57 22.91 7.07
CA VAL A 105 -18.34 24.12 7.87
C VAL A 105 -17.07 23.94 8.70
N PHE A 106 -16.04 24.75 8.44
CA PHE A 106 -14.77 24.67 9.14
C PHE A 106 -14.73 25.64 10.33
N LEU A 107 -14.43 25.14 11.53
CA LEU A 107 -14.16 25.99 12.71
C LEU A 107 -12.65 26.14 12.88
N CYS A 108 -12.09 27.26 12.45
CA CYS A 108 -10.65 27.49 12.52
C CYS A 108 -10.25 27.98 13.92
N GLY A 109 -9.70 27.07 14.73
CA GLY A 109 -9.15 27.40 16.05
C GLY A 109 -7.91 28.30 15.98
N ARG A 110 -7.67 29.04 17.06
CA ARG A 110 -6.49 29.86 17.34
C ARG A 110 -6.16 29.79 18.83
N TYR A 111 -5.00 30.32 19.20
CA TYR A 111 -4.53 30.33 20.59
C TYR A 111 -4.45 28.89 21.14
N GLU A 112 -5.00 28.62 22.33
CA GLU A 112 -5.07 27.27 22.91
C GLU A 112 -6.23 26.43 22.35
N GLY A 113 -7.09 27.03 21.53
CA GLY A 113 -8.19 26.34 20.84
C GLY A 113 -9.55 26.99 21.03
N ILE A 114 -10.58 26.19 20.76
CA ILE A 114 -11.99 26.56 20.91
C ILE A 114 -12.50 25.99 22.24
N ASP A 115 -13.34 26.73 22.96
CA ASP A 115 -14.02 26.20 24.15
C ASP A 115 -14.72 24.88 23.83
N GLN A 116 -14.42 23.82 24.60
CA GLN A 116 -14.92 22.47 24.38
C GLN A 116 -16.45 22.40 24.27
N ARG A 117 -17.17 23.28 24.97
CA ARG A 117 -18.64 23.30 24.94
C ARG A 117 -19.19 23.62 23.55
N VAL A 118 -18.43 24.32 22.70
CA VAL A 118 -18.80 24.55 21.30
C VAL A 118 -18.81 23.22 20.54
N LEU A 119 -17.77 22.40 20.72
CA LEU A 119 -17.66 21.10 20.06
C LEU A 119 -18.76 20.16 20.56
N ASP A 120 -18.98 20.12 21.88
CA ASP A 120 -20.06 19.32 22.48
C ASP A 120 -21.43 19.75 21.92
N HIS A 121 -21.69 21.06 21.83
CA HIS A 121 -22.92 21.63 21.25
C HIS A 121 -23.10 21.26 19.79
N VAL A 122 -22.04 21.35 18.97
CA VAL A 122 -22.09 20.96 17.56
C VAL A 122 -22.37 19.46 17.42
N SER A 123 -21.66 18.61 18.18
CA SER A 123 -21.82 17.15 18.09
C SER A 123 -23.23 16.68 18.47
N ALA A 124 -23.94 17.43 19.31
CA ALA A 124 -25.32 17.17 19.68
C ALA A 124 -26.34 17.57 18.58
N ARG A 125 -25.94 18.42 17.63
CA ARG A 125 -26.80 18.98 16.58
C ARG A 125 -26.55 18.40 15.20
N THR A 126 -25.29 18.11 14.87
CA THR A 126 -24.90 17.67 13.54
C THR A 126 -23.59 16.89 13.55
N GLU A 127 -23.14 16.44 12.37
CA GLU A 127 -21.92 15.65 12.24
C GLU A 127 -20.69 16.52 12.56
N LEU A 128 -19.97 16.18 13.63
CA LEU A 128 -18.70 16.79 14.01
C LEU A 128 -17.53 15.89 13.64
N VAL A 129 -16.55 16.44 12.93
CA VAL A 129 -15.32 15.74 12.55
C VAL A 129 -14.11 16.55 13.02
N GLU A 130 -13.48 16.12 14.09
CA GLU A 130 -12.19 16.65 14.53
C GLU A 130 -11.05 16.03 13.73
N VAL A 131 -10.24 16.85 13.06
CA VAL A 131 -9.23 16.38 12.11
C VAL A 131 -7.87 16.98 12.39
N SER A 132 -6.85 16.14 12.52
CA SER A 132 -5.45 16.53 12.58
C SER A 132 -4.81 16.51 11.20
N LEU A 133 -4.08 17.56 10.83
CA LEU A 133 -3.29 17.59 9.58
C LEU A 133 -2.01 16.74 9.69
N GLY A 134 -1.61 16.38 10.91
CA GLY A 134 -0.45 15.55 11.22
C GLY A 134 0.11 15.83 12.61
N ASP A 135 1.13 15.07 13.01
CA ASP A 135 1.70 15.10 14.36
C ASP A 135 2.67 16.29 14.56
N TYR A 136 2.13 17.50 14.45
CA TYR A 136 2.81 18.77 14.66
C TYR A 136 1.80 19.87 15.02
N VAL A 137 2.28 20.97 15.61
CA VAL A 137 1.43 22.08 16.06
C VAL A 137 1.56 23.27 15.12
N LEU A 138 0.42 23.89 14.79
CA LEU A 138 0.31 25.06 13.92
C LEU A 138 -0.27 26.24 14.72
N ASN A 139 -0.04 27.46 14.23
CA ASN A 139 -0.57 28.67 14.88
C ASN A 139 -2.10 28.83 14.77
N GLY A 140 -2.78 28.00 13.97
CA GLY A 140 -4.20 28.10 13.72
C GLY A 140 -4.72 27.07 12.72
N GLY A 141 -6.04 26.89 12.72
CA GLY A 141 -6.73 25.91 11.88
C GLY A 141 -6.84 26.29 10.41
N GLU A 142 -6.57 27.53 10.02
CA GLU A 142 -6.80 28.03 8.65
C GLU A 142 -5.95 27.29 7.61
N VAL A 143 -4.67 27.04 7.91
CA VAL A 143 -3.79 26.29 6.99
C VAL A 143 -4.25 24.84 6.82
N ALA A 144 -4.79 24.25 7.89
CA ALA A 144 -5.33 22.89 7.86
C ALA A 144 -6.65 22.85 7.07
N ALA A 145 -7.52 23.84 7.25
CA ALA A 145 -8.74 24.00 6.47
C ALA A 145 -8.43 24.19 4.97
N LEU A 146 -7.41 24.98 4.61
CA LEU A 146 -6.94 25.12 3.22
C LEU A 146 -6.50 23.79 2.64
N ALA A 147 -5.60 23.08 3.33
CA ALA A 147 -5.05 21.81 2.86
C ALA A 147 -6.13 20.73 2.71
N MET A 148 -7.03 20.62 3.68
CA MET A 148 -8.17 19.70 3.63
C MET A 148 -9.11 20.07 2.47
N THR A 149 -9.40 21.35 2.29
CA THR A 149 -10.24 21.84 1.19
C THR A 149 -9.66 21.43 -0.14
N GLU A 150 -8.37 21.69 -0.41
CA GLU A 150 -7.75 21.31 -1.69
C GLU A 150 -7.86 19.80 -1.98
N ALA A 151 -7.63 18.96 -0.97
CA ALA A 151 -7.71 17.51 -1.10
C ALA A 151 -9.15 17.01 -1.31
N VAL A 152 -10.15 17.67 -0.72
CA VAL A 152 -11.57 17.32 -0.85
C VAL A 152 -12.14 17.78 -2.19
N VAL A 153 -11.98 19.08 -2.52
CA VAL A 153 -12.67 19.67 -3.68
C VAL A 153 -12.16 19.12 -5.00
N ARG A 154 -10.89 18.69 -5.06
CA ARG A 154 -10.31 18.08 -6.26
C ARG A 154 -10.95 16.75 -6.65
N LEU A 155 -11.62 16.09 -5.71
CA LEU A 155 -12.33 14.83 -5.93
C LEU A 155 -13.76 15.03 -6.45
N LEU A 156 -14.25 16.28 -6.48
CA LEU A 156 -15.60 16.56 -6.95
C LEU A 156 -15.74 16.28 -8.46
N PRO A 157 -16.86 15.67 -8.89
CA PRO A 157 -17.15 15.49 -10.31
C PRO A 157 -17.09 16.82 -11.06
N GLY A 158 -16.32 16.86 -12.15
CA GLY A 158 -16.16 18.07 -12.97
C GLY A 158 -15.11 19.07 -12.47
N PHE A 159 -14.43 18.81 -11.35
CA PHE A 159 -13.32 19.65 -10.88
C PHE A 159 -12.05 19.44 -11.72
N MET A 160 -11.61 18.17 -11.80
CA MET A 160 -10.44 17.78 -12.59
C MET A 160 -10.83 17.54 -14.06
N GLY A 161 -10.05 18.08 -14.99
CA GLY A 161 -10.30 17.94 -16.43
C GLY A 161 -10.06 16.54 -16.98
N ASN A 162 -9.27 15.70 -16.29
CA ASN A 162 -9.01 14.31 -16.66
C ASN A 162 -9.17 13.40 -15.44
N ALA A 163 -10.28 12.65 -15.37
CA ALA A 163 -10.55 11.73 -14.27
C ALA A 163 -9.51 10.61 -14.14
N ALA A 164 -8.82 10.23 -15.24
CA ALA A 164 -7.77 9.22 -15.19
C ALA A 164 -6.54 9.65 -14.36
N SER A 165 -6.31 10.97 -14.23
CA SER A 165 -5.23 11.49 -13.38
C SER A 165 -5.44 11.15 -11.91
N LEU A 166 -6.68 11.08 -11.44
CA LEU A 166 -7.00 10.72 -10.04
C LEU A 166 -6.75 9.24 -9.72
N VAL A 167 -6.54 8.38 -10.74
CA VAL A 167 -6.36 6.93 -10.52
C VAL A 167 -4.89 6.55 -10.34
N GLU A 168 -3.97 7.30 -10.97
CA GLU A 168 -2.51 7.02 -10.90
C GLU A 168 -1.79 7.77 -9.76
N GLU A 169 -2.52 8.51 -8.93
CA GLU A 169 -1.95 9.36 -7.87
C GLU A 169 -1.49 8.58 -6.63
N SER A 170 -0.57 9.21 -5.89
CA SER A 170 -0.08 8.65 -4.63
C SER A 170 -1.24 8.39 -3.66
N HIS A 171 -1.16 7.28 -2.92
CA HIS A 171 -2.14 6.82 -1.92
C HIS A 171 -3.48 6.32 -2.46
N GLU A 172 -3.72 6.38 -3.77
CA GLU A 172 -4.94 5.85 -4.39
C GLU A 172 -4.94 4.31 -4.44
N SER A 173 -3.80 3.73 -4.85
CA SER A 173 -3.58 2.28 -4.84
C SER A 173 -2.75 1.81 -3.64
N GLY A 174 -2.58 2.65 -2.62
CA GLY A 174 -1.65 2.41 -1.51
C GLY A 174 -0.16 2.54 -1.85
N LEU A 175 0.18 3.02 -3.06
CA LEU A 175 1.58 3.26 -3.47
C LEU A 175 1.87 4.75 -3.60
N LEU A 176 3.14 5.11 -3.53
CA LEU A 176 3.63 6.41 -3.98
C LEU A 176 3.72 6.46 -5.51
N GLU A 177 3.53 7.63 -6.08
CA GLU A 177 3.61 7.83 -7.52
C GLU A 177 5.04 7.61 -8.06
N HIS A 178 5.08 7.04 -9.25
CA HIS A 178 6.31 6.83 -10.02
C HIS A 178 6.99 8.17 -10.36
N PRO A 179 8.31 8.19 -10.66
CA PRO A 179 8.97 9.42 -11.08
C PRO A 179 8.42 9.88 -12.44
N VAL A 180 8.10 11.17 -12.52
CA VAL A 180 7.53 11.81 -13.71
C VAL A 180 8.62 12.58 -14.45
N TYR A 181 8.56 12.54 -15.78
CA TYR A 181 9.51 13.19 -16.67
C TYR A 181 8.77 14.03 -17.70
N THR A 182 9.36 15.15 -18.11
CA THR A 182 8.87 15.99 -19.20
C THR A 182 10.02 16.41 -20.10
N LYS A 183 9.72 17.09 -21.20
CA LYS A 183 10.74 17.59 -22.13
C LYS A 183 11.66 18.60 -21.41
N PRO A 184 12.95 18.68 -21.81
CA PRO A 184 13.62 17.96 -22.90
C PRO A 184 14.02 16.52 -22.56
N ALA A 185 14.35 15.71 -23.59
CA ALA A 185 14.72 14.30 -23.41
C ALA A 185 16.03 14.08 -22.62
N THR A 186 16.95 15.04 -22.67
CA THR A 186 18.19 15.05 -21.89
C THR A 186 18.33 16.42 -21.23
N TRP A 187 18.60 16.43 -19.93
CA TRP A 187 18.90 17.64 -19.17
C TRP A 187 20.15 17.43 -18.33
N ARG A 188 21.22 18.19 -18.62
CA ARG A 188 22.51 18.11 -17.91
C ARG A 188 23.11 16.69 -17.81
N GLY A 189 22.94 15.89 -18.87
CA GLY A 189 23.39 14.49 -18.88
C GLY A 189 22.47 13.50 -18.16
N HIS A 190 21.29 13.95 -17.70
CA HIS A 190 20.23 13.08 -17.20
C HIS A 190 19.21 12.83 -18.30
N ASP A 191 19.19 11.61 -18.82
CA ASP A 191 18.27 11.18 -19.86
C ASP A 191 16.93 10.71 -19.28
N VAL A 192 15.86 10.98 -20.01
CA VAL A 192 14.56 10.33 -19.77
C VAL A 192 14.70 8.83 -20.03
N PRO A 193 14.19 7.94 -19.15
CA PRO A 193 14.22 6.50 -19.37
C PRO A 193 13.71 6.10 -20.76
N PRO A 194 14.47 5.34 -21.57
CA PRO A 194 14.10 5.01 -22.95
C PRO A 194 12.72 4.35 -23.10
N VAL A 195 12.30 3.56 -22.10
CA VAL A 195 10.97 2.94 -22.07
C VAL A 195 9.83 3.96 -22.14
N LEU A 196 9.99 5.14 -21.53
CA LEU A 196 9.00 6.23 -21.55
C LEU A 196 8.90 6.90 -22.92
N MET A 197 9.90 6.71 -23.78
CA MET A 197 9.93 7.23 -25.15
C MET A 197 9.58 6.17 -26.20
N SER A 198 9.26 4.94 -25.78
CA SER A 198 9.07 3.79 -26.68
C SER A 198 7.71 3.73 -27.39
N GLY A 199 6.70 4.46 -26.88
CA GLY A 199 5.30 4.33 -27.32
C GLY A 199 4.61 3.01 -26.92
N ASN A 200 5.32 2.10 -26.26
CA ASN A 200 4.75 0.83 -25.79
C ASN A 200 4.01 1.04 -24.47
N HIS A 201 2.69 1.24 -24.53
CA HIS A 201 1.84 1.48 -23.36
C HIS A 201 1.96 0.40 -22.28
N GLY A 202 2.05 -0.88 -22.66
CA GLY A 202 2.20 -1.98 -21.70
C GLY A 202 3.54 -1.95 -20.97
N ALA A 203 4.64 -1.71 -21.70
CA ALA A 203 5.96 -1.58 -21.11
C ALA A 203 6.08 -0.34 -20.22
N ILE A 204 5.45 0.77 -20.61
CA ILE A 204 5.40 2.00 -19.81
C ILE A 204 4.60 1.75 -18.52
N ALA A 205 3.42 1.15 -18.59
CA ALA A 205 2.60 0.85 -17.42
C ALA A 205 3.33 -0.07 -16.42
N ALA A 206 3.96 -1.14 -16.92
CA ALA A 206 4.77 -2.05 -16.09
C ALA A 206 5.94 -1.30 -15.43
N TRP A 207 6.66 -0.46 -16.18
CA TRP A 207 7.76 0.33 -15.63
C TRP A 207 7.27 1.32 -14.57
N ARG A 208 6.13 1.99 -14.78
CA ARG A 208 5.55 2.92 -13.80
C ARG A 208 5.21 2.20 -12.50
N HIS A 209 4.55 1.04 -12.60
CA HIS A 209 4.21 0.22 -11.45
C HIS A 209 5.46 -0.23 -10.67
N ASP A 210 6.47 -0.75 -11.36
CA ASP A 210 7.72 -1.18 -10.73
C ASP A 210 8.43 -0.03 -10.01
N ARG A 211 8.41 1.17 -10.59
CA ARG A 211 9.02 2.36 -9.98
C ARG A 211 8.21 2.89 -8.80
N ALA A 212 6.88 2.85 -8.87
CA ALA A 212 6.00 3.18 -7.75
C ALA A 212 6.25 2.24 -6.56
N LEU A 213 6.32 0.93 -6.80
CA LEU A 213 6.66 -0.07 -5.79
C LEU A 213 8.03 0.19 -5.16
N ALA A 214 9.07 0.34 -5.98
CA ALA A 214 10.43 0.57 -5.50
C ALA A 214 10.52 1.84 -4.65
N ARG A 215 9.90 2.94 -5.10
CA ARG A 215 9.87 4.21 -4.37
C ARG A 215 9.09 4.12 -3.07
N THR A 216 7.98 3.38 -3.06
CA THR A 216 7.18 3.14 -1.85
C THR A 216 7.99 2.33 -0.84
N ALA A 217 8.64 1.25 -1.28
CA ALA A 217 9.51 0.45 -0.41
C ALA A 217 10.66 1.26 0.19
N GLU A 218 11.23 2.19 -0.57
CA GLU A 218 12.33 3.05 -0.12
C GLU A 218 11.86 4.14 0.87
N ARG A 219 10.73 4.81 0.60
CA ARG A 219 10.34 6.05 1.31
C ARG A 219 9.20 5.89 2.30
N ARG A 220 8.30 4.95 2.04
CA ARG A 220 7.09 4.67 2.83
C ARG A 220 6.86 3.17 2.93
N PRO A 221 7.83 2.41 3.50
CA PRO A 221 7.71 0.96 3.63
C PRO A 221 6.48 0.55 4.44
N ASP A 222 5.96 1.44 5.30
CA ASP A 222 4.72 1.28 6.06
C ASP A 222 3.46 1.13 5.19
N LEU A 223 3.49 1.61 3.94
CA LEU A 223 2.37 1.47 3.00
C LEU A 223 2.37 0.11 2.28
N LEU A 224 3.42 -0.68 2.42
CA LEU A 224 3.55 -1.98 1.76
C LEU A 224 3.35 -3.12 2.76
N PRO A 225 2.84 -4.28 2.31
CA PRO A 225 2.94 -5.48 3.13
C PRO A 225 4.42 -5.79 3.38
N ALA A 226 4.75 -6.28 4.57
CA ALA A 226 6.14 -6.58 4.94
C ALA A 226 6.86 -7.50 3.93
N THR A 227 6.12 -8.40 3.28
CA THR A 227 6.62 -9.25 2.20
C THR A 227 7.19 -8.49 1.00
N ALA A 228 6.64 -7.32 0.68
CA ALA A 228 7.09 -6.51 -0.45
C ALA A 228 8.42 -5.78 -0.15
N VAL A 229 8.69 -5.46 1.11
CA VAL A 229 9.92 -4.77 1.55
C VAL A 229 11.05 -5.72 1.95
N ALA A 230 10.78 -7.02 2.15
CA ALA A 230 11.82 -8.00 2.52
C ALA A 230 12.97 -8.03 1.51
N SER A 231 14.19 -7.85 2.00
CA SER A 231 15.44 -7.86 1.23
C SER A 231 16.32 -9.08 1.51
N GLU A 232 16.09 -9.76 2.64
CA GLU A 232 16.80 -10.94 3.07
C GLU A 232 15.83 -12.10 3.29
N TRP A 233 16.26 -13.31 2.97
CA TRP A 233 15.45 -14.51 3.06
C TRP A 233 16.06 -15.44 4.10
N LEU A 234 15.46 -15.48 5.29
CA LEU A 234 15.86 -16.43 6.32
C LEU A 234 15.23 -17.80 6.02
N VAL A 235 16.07 -18.80 5.71
CA VAL A 235 15.64 -20.17 5.42
C VAL A 235 15.74 -21.00 6.70
N GLU A 236 14.61 -21.51 7.17
CA GLU A 236 14.50 -22.27 8.43
C GLU A 236 13.94 -23.67 8.19
N PRO A 237 14.26 -24.66 9.04
CA PRO A 237 13.56 -25.95 9.01
C PRO A 237 12.05 -25.76 9.21
N ALA A 238 11.25 -26.49 8.44
CA ALA A 238 9.81 -26.55 8.65
C ALA A 238 9.48 -27.37 9.90
N VAL A 239 8.37 -27.01 10.55
CA VAL A 239 7.77 -27.72 11.67
C VAL A 239 6.35 -28.17 11.32
N ARG A 240 5.79 -29.10 12.08
CA ARG A 240 4.43 -29.62 11.84
C ARG A 240 3.35 -28.51 11.76
N ALA A 241 3.53 -27.43 12.52
CA ALA A 241 2.62 -26.27 12.50
C ALA A 241 2.58 -25.55 11.14
N ASP A 242 3.58 -25.72 10.29
CA ASP A 242 3.63 -25.11 8.95
C ASP A 242 2.74 -25.81 7.92
N ALA A 243 2.23 -27.00 8.22
CA ALA A 243 1.55 -27.84 7.23
C ALA A 243 0.39 -27.12 6.53
N GLY A 244 -0.41 -26.33 7.28
CA GLY A 244 -1.53 -25.57 6.71
C GLY A 244 -1.08 -24.46 5.75
N GLU A 245 -0.04 -23.72 6.10
CA GLU A 245 0.52 -22.67 5.23
C GLU A 245 1.28 -23.26 4.03
N LEU A 246 2.01 -24.37 4.22
CA LEU A 246 2.66 -25.11 3.15
C LEU A 246 1.66 -25.61 2.12
N TRP A 247 0.53 -26.16 2.59
CA TRP A 247 -0.56 -26.61 1.73
C TRP A 247 -1.18 -25.46 0.93
N THR A 248 -1.39 -24.31 1.58
CA THR A 248 -1.90 -23.08 0.93
C THR A 248 -0.91 -22.58 -0.13
N LEU A 249 0.37 -22.46 0.22
CA LEU A 249 1.42 -22.03 -0.70
C LEU A 249 1.56 -22.99 -1.89
N GLN A 250 1.46 -24.30 -1.64
CA GLN A 250 1.49 -25.33 -2.68
C GLN A 250 0.38 -25.12 -3.70
N ARG A 251 -0.87 -24.96 -3.25
CA ARG A 251 -2.01 -24.70 -4.15
C ARG A 251 -1.78 -23.44 -4.97
N ALA A 252 -1.39 -22.33 -4.33
CA ALA A 252 -1.11 -21.07 -5.02
C ALA A 252 0.00 -21.20 -6.09
N CYS A 253 1.06 -21.97 -5.80
CA CYS A 253 2.16 -22.17 -6.73
C CYS A 253 1.76 -23.03 -7.94
N TRP A 254 0.95 -24.08 -7.73
CA TRP A 254 0.60 -25.06 -8.76
C TRP A 254 -0.58 -24.67 -9.63
N VAL A 255 -1.41 -23.69 -9.24
CA VAL A 255 -2.43 -23.13 -10.14
C VAL A 255 -1.78 -22.53 -11.40
N THR A 256 -0.66 -21.82 -11.28
CA THR A 256 0.04 -21.29 -12.46
C THR A 256 0.53 -22.41 -13.38
N GLU A 257 1.05 -23.50 -12.78
CA GLU A 257 1.53 -24.65 -13.53
C GLU A 257 0.37 -25.37 -14.25
N ALA A 258 -0.77 -25.52 -13.57
CA ALA A 258 -1.99 -26.07 -14.18
C ALA A 258 -2.47 -25.25 -15.38
N VAL A 259 -2.50 -23.92 -15.24
CA VAL A 259 -2.85 -23.02 -16.35
C VAL A 259 -1.84 -23.13 -17.50
N ALA A 260 -0.54 -23.16 -17.19
CA ALA A 260 0.50 -23.28 -18.22
C ALA A 260 0.47 -24.62 -18.98
N ASN A 261 -0.04 -25.67 -18.34
CA ASN A 261 -0.16 -27.01 -18.92
C ASN A 261 -1.57 -27.34 -19.41
N ASP A 262 -2.54 -26.45 -19.23
CA ASP A 262 -3.96 -26.73 -19.48
C ASP A 262 -4.40 -28.07 -18.84
N GLU A 263 -3.98 -28.30 -17.59
CA GLU A 263 -4.15 -29.58 -16.89
C GLU A 263 -4.32 -29.36 -15.38
N LEU A 264 -5.47 -29.79 -14.84
CA LEU A 264 -5.81 -29.67 -13.41
C LEU A 264 -5.51 -30.94 -12.61
N ARG A 265 -5.24 -32.07 -13.26
CA ARG A 265 -4.92 -33.36 -12.61
C ARG A 265 -3.45 -33.45 -12.23
N ILE A 266 -2.95 -32.42 -11.54
CA ILE A 266 -1.60 -32.39 -11.00
C ILE A 266 -1.66 -32.77 -9.52
N SER A 267 -0.94 -33.81 -9.11
CA SER A 267 -0.99 -34.36 -7.74
C SER A 267 -0.92 -33.28 -6.63
N ALA A 268 -0.08 -32.25 -6.78
CA ALA A 268 0.03 -31.15 -5.81
C ALA A 268 -1.28 -30.37 -5.54
N LEU A 269 -2.23 -30.37 -6.49
CA LEU A 269 -3.53 -29.71 -6.34
C LEU A 269 -4.58 -30.61 -5.65
N HIS A 270 -4.33 -31.92 -5.60
CA HIS A 270 -5.24 -32.93 -5.02
C HIS A 270 -4.72 -33.53 -3.72
N GLU A 271 -3.49 -33.20 -3.30
CA GLU A 271 -2.99 -33.52 -1.96
C GLU A 271 -3.83 -32.78 -0.90
N GLU A 272 -4.17 -33.50 0.17
CA GLU A 272 -4.85 -32.99 1.34
C GLU A 272 -3.86 -32.56 2.42
N LEU A 273 -4.35 -31.88 3.47
CA LEU A 273 -3.49 -31.43 4.57
C LEU A 273 -2.73 -32.59 5.22
N GLU A 274 -3.35 -33.76 5.33
CA GLU A 274 -2.73 -34.96 5.90
C GLU A 274 -1.52 -35.43 5.08
N ASP A 275 -1.59 -35.33 3.75
CA ASP A 275 -0.46 -35.66 2.87
C ASP A 275 0.72 -34.71 3.08
N VAL A 276 0.45 -33.42 3.31
CA VAL A 276 1.49 -32.42 3.61
C VAL A 276 2.14 -32.71 4.97
N VAL A 277 1.34 -33.08 5.98
CA VAL A 277 1.83 -33.47 7.30
C VAL A 277 2.72 -34.70 7.21
N ALA A 278 2.29 -35.75 6.51
CA ALA A 278 3.11 -36.95 6.29
C ALA A 278 4.41 -36.62 5.54
N GLY A 279 4.31 -35.75 4.54
CA GLY A 279 5.47 -35.27 3.77
C GLY A 279 6.53 -34.57 4.61
N LEU A 280 6.17 -33.91 5.72
CA LEU A 280 7.13 -33.28 6.64
C LEU A 280 7.96 -34.30 7.45
N GLU A 281 7.45 -35.52 7.63
CA GLU A 281 8.15 -36.61 8.32
C GLU A 281 9.12 -37.33 7.38
N GLU A 282 8.77 -37.45 6.10
CA GLU A 282 9.58 -38.12 5.07
C GLU A 282 10.63 -37.22 4.41
N TRP A 283 10.38 -35.92 4.34
CA TRP A 283 11.23 -34.96 3.64
C TRP A 283 11.82 -33.95 4.61
N ARG A 284 13.12 -33.69 4.45
CA ARG A 284 13.72 -32.51 5.07
C ARG A 284 13.20 -31.28 4.35
N THR A 285 12.33 -30.54 5.02
CA THR A 285 11.65 -29.39 4.45
C THR A 285 12.15 -28.11 5.10
N TRP A 286 12.36 -27.08 4.29
CA TRP A 286 12.68 -25.74 4.73
C TRP A 286 11.65 -24.75 4.23
N VAL A 287 11.50 -23.66 4.97
CA VAL A 287 10.55 -22.59 4.73
C VAL A 287 11.22 -21.24 4.88
N VAL A 288 10.64 -20.23 4.25
CA VAL A 288 10.97 -18.82 4.46
C VAL A 288 9.71 -18.12 4.90
N ARG A 289 9.78 -17.43 6.04
CA ARG A 289 8.71 -16.59 6.56
C ARG A 289 9.12 -15.12 6.53
N VAL A 290 8.17 -14.25 6.27
CA VAL A 290 8.34 -12.80 6.41
C VAL A 290 7.16 -12.28 7.23
N GLU A 291 7.45 -11.70 8.40
CA GLU A 291 6.43 -11.25 9.36
C GLU A 291 5.32 -12.27 9.57
N GLY A 292 5.71 -13.53 9.81
CA GLY A 292 4.78 -14.64 10.07
C GLY A 292 4.13 -15.28 8.84
N ARG A 293 4.17 -14.66 7.66
CA ARG A 293 3.65 -15.29 6.42
C ARG A 293 4.66 -16.24 5.82
N LEU A 294 4.29 -17.50 5.55
CA LEU A 294 5.11 -18.44 4.78
C LEU A 294 5.11 -18.09 3.29
N VAL A 295 6.26 -17.65 2.79
CA VAL A 295 6.40 -17.10 1.42
C VAL A 295 7.22 -17.99 0.48
N GLY A 296 7.93 -18.97 1.03
CA GLY A 296 8.72 -19.89 0.23
C GLY A 296 8.95 -21.21 0.95
N SER A 297 9.19 -22.26 0.18
CA SER A 297 9.55 -23.57 0.73
C SER A 297 10.34 -24.38 -0.30
N VAL A 298 11.15 -25.30 0.20
CA VAL A 298 11.81 -26.33 -0.59
C VAL A 298 11.96 -27.57 0.29
N ARG A 299 11.88 -28.75 -0.30
CA ARG A 299 12.12 -29.99 0.42
C ARG A 299 13.12 -30.87 -0.31
N ALA A 300 13.85 -31.68 0.45
CA ALA A 300 14.77 -32.64 -0.13
C ALA A 300 14.88 -33.93 0.69
N ARG A 301 15.27 -35.01 0.03
CA ARG A 301 15.55 -36.30 0.67
C ARG A 301 16.61 -37.07 -0.09
N THR A 302 17.23 -38.02 0.60
CA THR A 302 18.09 -39.02 -0.02
C THR A 302 17.23 -40.08 -0.72
N THR A 303 17.62 -40.46 -1.93
CA THR A 303 17.07 -41.62 -2.63
C THR A 303 18.20 -42.48 -3.18
N VAL A 304 18.14 -43.79 -2.90
CA VAL A 304 19.12 -44.75 -3.40
C VAL A 304 18.67 -45.25 -4.76
N THR A 305 19.57 -45.16 -5.75
CA THR A 305 19.35 -45.68 -7.11
C THR A 305 20.40 -46.73 -7.45
N GLU A 306 20.21 -47.47 -8.54
CA GLU A 306 21.22 -48.40 -9.08
C GLU A 306 22.57 -47.73 -9.38
N ARG A 307 22.57 -46.40 -9.55
CA ARG A 307 23.76 -45.59 -9.87
C ARG A 307 24.36 -44.89 -8.65
N GLY A 308 23.86 -45.18 -7.45
CA GLY A 308 24.29 -44.59 -6.18
C GLY A 308 23.24 -43.69 -5.53
N GLU A 309 23.66 -43.01 -4.47
CA GLU A 309 22.82 -42.11 -3.70
C GLU A 309 22.62 -40.77 -4.44
N VAL A 310 21.37 -40.34 -4.55
CA VAL A 310 20.96 -39.11 -5.21
C VAL A 310 20.18 -38.24 -4.22
N TRP A 311 20.45 -36.93 -4.23
CA TRP A 311 19.72 -35.95 -3.43
C TRP A 311 18.53 -35.42 -4.25
N GLU A 312 17.33 -35.86 -3.90
CA GLU A 312 16.10 -35.45 -4.56
C GLU A 312 15.61 -34.13 -3.96
N ILE A 313 15.48 -33.09 -4.79
CA ILE A 313 14.94 -31.78 -4.43
C ILE A 313 13.56 -31.63 -5.04
N GLY A 314 12.57 -31.32 -4.21
CA GLY A 314 11.17 -31.19 -4.58
C GLY A 314 10.52 -29.97 -3.95
N ARG A 315 9.27 -29.71 -4.38
CA ARG A 315 8.40 -28.62 -3.88
C ARG A 315 9.14 -27.28 -3.70
N LEU A 316 9.93 -26.87 -4.69
CA LEU A 316 10.51 -25.53 -4.71
C LEU A 316 9.40 -24.50 -4.98
N MET A 317 8.94 -23.86 -3.92
CA MET A 317 7.79 -22.96 -3.89
C MET A 317 8.22 -21.53 -3.58
N VAL A 318 7.66 -20.60 -4.35
CA VAL A 318 7.79 -19.16 -4.13
C VAL A 318 6.40 -18.57 -4.33
N ALA A 319 5.92 -17.85 -3.32
CA ALA A 319 4.63 -17.18 -3.35
C ALA A 319 4.50 -16.37 -4.66
N PRO A 320 3.38 -16.49 -5.40
CA PRO A 320 3.26 -15.89 -6.73
C PRO A 320 3.59 -14.40 -6.80
N ASP A 321 3.22 -13.64 -5.76
CA ASP A 321 3.46 -12.20 -5.60
C ASP A 321 4.92 -11.82 -5.31
N LEU A 322 5.79 -12.79 -4.99
CA LEU A 322 7.22 -12.56 -4.73
C LEU A 322 8.15 -13.20 -5.78
N ARG A 323 7.59 -13.70 -6.88
CA ARG A 323 8.40 -14.25 -7.98
C ARG A 323 9.30 -13.17 -8.58
N GLY A 324 10.49 -13.58 -9.03
CA GLY A 324 11.48 -12.66 -9.62
C GLY A 324 12.37 -11.94 -8.60
N ARG A 325 12.09 -12.03 -7.29
CA ARG A 325 12.88 -11.38 -6.22
C ARG A 325 14.04 -12.23 -5.67
N GLY A 326 14.48 -13.24 -6.42
CA GLY A 326 15.62 -14.09 -6.05
C GLY A 326 15.36 -15.20 -5.02
N LEU A 327 14.23 -15.20 -4.29
CA LEU A 327 13.90 -16.22 -3.27
C LEU A 327 14.03 -17.66 -3.78
N GLY A 328 13.55 -17.96 -4.98
CA GLY A 328 13.64 -19.32 -5.54
C GLY A 328 15.09 -19.79 -5.79
N ARG A 329 16.02 -18.87 -6.03
CA ARG A 329 17.46 -19.18 -6.14
C ARG A 329 18.02 -19.52 -4.77
N VAL A 330 17.71 -18.72 -3.76
CA VAL A 330 18.16 -18.91 -2.38
C VAL A 330 17.70 -20.26 -1.82
N LEU A 331 16.43 -20.59 -2.01
CA LEU A 331 15.87 -21.88 -1.60
C LEU A 331 16.58 -23.06 -2.31
N LEU A 332 16.82 -22.97 -3.61
CA LEU A 332 17.51 -24.03 -4.36
C LEU A 332 18.95 -24.21 -3.87
N GLU A 333 19.70 -23.11 -3.71
CA GLU A 333 21.08 -23.14 -3.21
C GLU A 333 21.16 -23.73 -1.80
N HIS A 334 20.21 -23.37 -0.92
CA HIS A 334 20.12 -23.94 0.44
C HIS A 334 19.85 -25.45 0.42
N ALA A 335 18.91 -25.90 -0.41
CA ALA A 335 18.61 -27.32 -0.56
C ALA A 335 19.79 -28.13 -1.11
N GLU A 336 20.57 -27.56 -2.04
CA GLU A 336 21.79 -28.16 -2.57
C GLU A 336 22.91 -28.27 -1.51
N GLN A 337 23.08 -27.24 -0.68
CA GLN A 337 24.08 -27.22 0.40
C GLN A 337 23.75 -28.22 1.51
N ALA A 338 22.48 -28.55 1.70
CA ALA A 338 22.02 -29.51 2.70
C ALA A 338 22.22 -30.98 2.32
N ALA A 339 22.71 -31.27 1.10
CA ALA A 339 22.93 -32.64 0.64
C ALA A 339 24.01 -33.36 1.47
N PRO A 340 23.83 -34.66 1.77
CA PRO A 340 24.84 -35.45 2.45
C PRO A 340 26.07 -35.63 1.54
N GLY A 341 27.24 -35.80 2.15
CA GLY A 341 28.49 -36.00 1.40
C GLY A 341 28.53 -37.28 0.55
N SER A 342 27.63 -38.23 0.79
CA SER A 342 27.45 -39.45 0.00
C SER A 342 26.66 -39.24 -1.29
N ALA A 343 25.93 -38.13 -1.42
CA ALA A 343 25.14 -37.85 -2.62
C ALA A 343 26.05 -37.56 -3.82
N THR A 344 25.79 -38.24 -4.94
CA THR A 344 26.59 -38.12 -6.17
C THR A 344 25.99 -37.12 -7.16
N ALA A 345 24.70 -36.80 -7.01
CA ALA A 345 23.99 -35.85 -7.85
C ALA A 345 22.76 -35.26 -7.15
N TYR A 346 22.34 -34.09 -7.61
CA TYR A 346 21.04 -33.51 -7.35
C TYR A 346 20.05 -33.94 -8.43
N ARG A 347 18.82 -34.29 -8.03
CA ARG A 347 17.72 -34.63 -8.94
C ARG A 347 16.49 -33.79 -8.60
N LEU A 348 15.83 -33.24 -9.61
CA LEU A 348 14.54 -32.56 -9.45
C LEU A 348 13.60 -32.87 -10.61
N VAL A 349 12.31 -32.63 -10.39
CA VAL A 349 11.26 -32.85 -11.40
C VAL A 349 10.45 -31.56 -11.60
N THR A 350 10.16 -31.23 -12.86
CA THR A 350 9.29 -30.09 -13.22
C THR A 350 8.45 -30.45 -14.46
N GLY A 351 7.36 -29.73 -14.76
CA GLY A 351 6.57 -30.00 -15.97
C GLY A 351 7.38 -29.73 -17.25
N ALA A 352 7.31 -30.60 -18.27
CA ALA A 352 8.09 -30.41 -19.50
C ALA A 352 7.69 -29.16 -20.29
N ARG A 353 6.48 -28.62 -20.07
CA ARG A 353 6.03 -27.35 -20.70
C ARG A 353 6.29 -26.12 -19.83
N SER A 354 6.90 -26.28 -18.65
CA SER A 354 7.21 -25.17 -17.74
C SER A 354 8.49 -24.45 -18.17
N GLU A 355 8.42 -23.68 -19.25
CA GLU A 355 9.60 -23.01 -19.85
C GLU A 355 10.38 -22.13 -18.85
N ALA A 356 9.68 -21.47 -17.93
CA ALA A 356 10.29 -20.63 -16.91
C ALA A 356 11.14 -21.48 -15.94
N ASN A 357 10.60 -22.60 -15.46
CA ASN A 357 11.31 -23.51 -14.56
C ASN A 357 12.48 -24.18 -15.27
N LEU A 358 12.28 -24.68 -16.50
CA LEU A 358 13.35 -25.27 -17.30
C LEU A 358 14.50 -24.29 -17.54
N ARG A 359 14.21 -23.03 -17.87
CA ARG A 359 15.24 -21.98 -18.02
C ARG A 359 15.97 -21.71 -16.71
N ARG A 360 15.25 -21.67 -15.57
CA ARG A 360 15.85 -21.46 -14.25
C ARG A 360 16.82 -22.58 -13.90
N TYR A 361 16.39 -23.84 -13.99
CA TYR A 361 17.21 -24.99 -13.60
C TYR A 361 18.41 -25.20 -14.54
N LYS A 362 18.24 -24.96 -15.85
CA LYS A 362 19.38 -24.96 -16.79
C LYS A 362 20.45 -23.94 -16.41
N ARG A 363 20.05 -22.72 -16.02
CA ARG A 363 21.00 -21.70 -15.51
C ARG A 363 21.68 -22.12 -14.21
N ALA A 364 21.01 -22.90 -13.36
CA ALA A 364 21.58 -23.46 -12.14
C ALA A 364 22.47 -24.71 -12.35
N GLY A 365 22.66 -25.15 -13.61
CA GLY A 365 23.54 -26.25 -13.99
C GLY A 365 22.84 -27.61 -14.15
N TYR A 366 21.52 -27.68 -14.06
CA TYR A 366 20.77 -28.92 -14.26
C TYR A 366 20.57 -29.24 -15.74
N ARG A 367 20.58 -30.54 -16.07
CA ARG A 367 20.33 -31.06 -17.42
C ARG A 367 19.13 -31.99 -17.40
N VAL A 368 18.26 -31.88 -18.41
CA VAL A 368 17.15 -32.83 -18.61
C VAL A 368 17.75 -34.17 -19.01
N VAL A 369 17.39 -35.23 -18.28
CA VAL A 369 17.88 -36.60 -18.54
C VAL A 369 16.78 -37.54 -19.00
N GLU A 370 15.52 -37.23 -18.67
CA GLU A 370 14.36 -38.07 -18.96
C GLU A 370 13.12 -37.17 -19.01
N VAL A 371 12.17 -37.51 -19.88
CA VAL A 371 10.82 -36.95 -19.86
C VAL A 371 9.88 -38.14 -19.69
N GLN A 372 9.11 -38.13 -18.61
CA GLN A 372 8.27 -39.24 -18.20
C GLN A 372 6.86 -39.13 -18.82
N ASP A 373 6.22 -40.27 -19.04
CA ASP A 373 4.83 -40.35 -19.45
C ASP A 373 3.91 -40.04 -18.24
N GLY A 374 3.02 -39.05 -18.39
CA GLY A 374 2.08 -38.63 -17.34
C GLY A 374 1.48 -37.24 -17.58
N PRO A 375 0.52 -36.80 -16.74
CA PRO A 375 -0.06 -35.45 -16.82
C PRO A 375 1.06 -34.38 -16.81
N ALA A 376 1.03 -33.46 -17.77
CA ALA A 376 2.06 -32.44 -18.00
C ALA A 376 3.47 -32.92 -18.42
N GLY A 377 3.68 -34.23 -18.63
CA GLY A 377 4.95 -34.83 -19.09
C GLY A 377 6.15 -34.45 -18.22
N PRO A 378 6.28 -34.95 -16.99
CA PRO A 378 7.31 -34.47 -16.06
C PRO A 378 8.73 -34.69 -16.62
N ALA A 379 9.51 -33.61 -16.68
CA ALA A 379 10.92 -33.64 -17.03
C ALA A 379 11.76 -33.85 -15.77
N VAL A 380 12.60 -34.89 -15.79
CA VAL A 380 13.60 -35.17 -14.76
C VAL A 380 14.89 -34.44 -15.11
N LEU A 381 15.40 -33.65 -14.17
CA LEU A 381 16.64 -32.91 -14.33
C LEU A 381 17.67 -33.34 -13.28
N VAL A 382 18.93 -33.44 -13.71
CA VAL A 382 20.06 -33.87 -12.88
C VAL A 382 21.22 -32.88 -12.97
N LYS A 383 21.88 -32.64 -11.83
CA LYS A 383 23.14 -31.90 -11.70
C LYS A 383 24.12 -32.76 -10.90
N ARG A 384 25.26 -33.12 -11.49
CA ARG A 384 26.28 -33.92 -10.79
C ARG A 384 26.95 -33.09 -9.69
N ILE A 385 27.16 -33.70 -8.53
CA ILE A 385 27.95 -33.10 -7.45
C ILE A 385 29.41 -33.37 -7.80
N SER A 386 30.22 -32.31 -7.92
CA SER A 386 31.65 -32.47 -8.13
C SER A 386 32.26 -32.99 -6.83
N ALA A 387 33.11 -34.02 -6.90
CA ALA A 387 33.86 -34.49 -5.74
C ALA A 387 34.63 -33.30 -5.14
N ARG A 388 34.42 -33.04 -3.84
CA ARG A 388 35.15 -32.00 -3.11
C ARG A 388 36.62 -32.37 -2.95
#